data_AF-A0A969QRM3-F1
#
_entry.id   AF-A0A969QRM3-F1
#
_cell.length_a   1.000
_cell.length_b   1.000
_cell.length_c   1.000
_cell.angle_alpha   90.00
_cell.angle_beta   90.00
_cell.angle_gamma   90.00
#
_symmetry.space_group_name_H-M   'P 1'
#
loop_
_entity.id
_entity.type
_entity.pdbx_description
1 polymer ?
#
loop_
_entity_poly.entity_id
_entity_poly.type
_entity_poly.pdbx_seq_one_letter_code
_entity_poly.pdbx_strand_id
1 'polypeptide(L)'
;MQQYYRRAGKLLCIIYALRGTDFHYDNLIVSANQPVVVDLEMLLHPPSIKMQSFAALPQSQQLAILKIDDSVLKTMFLPRTFLLSGQLVEVSALGDTTQQEFKAQKFNHVNTDSMAWVEEASTLPTLTNSPFALGVAGSLADYADEVVDGFVQMYHLLMHYKTDLLAADSPLAVFANQPGGRYIHRNTSTYYSILYRAFHPTFMGNGADFSIELEVCSRAGVTMGWTADAGKLMAAERRSLECMDLPHFMLNSSGCDLMLEDGGRDRFIFDESGYASVIERIQNLNEVDLTLQTELIRSSTNTKAIQDDYWYESTVNQSDASLTASATDKLTLMTPVNIDIVSSSTPQFLQQATEIAQEIERRAIGG
;
A
#
# COMPACT_ATOMS: atom_id res chain seq x y z
N MET A 1 -3.40 16.51 -19.74
CA MET A 1 -2.72 16.03 -18.52
C MET A 1 -3.21 16.69 -17.25
N GLN A 2 -3.13 18.01 -17.09
CA GLN A 2 -3.61 18.68 -15.87
C GLN A 2 -5.05 18.30 -15.44
N GLN A 3 -6.00 18.31 -16.39
CA GLN A 3 -7.38 17.88 -16.10
C GLN A 3 -7.49 16.41 -15.69
N TYR A 4 -6.66 15.53 -16.26
CA TYR A 4 -6.63 14.11 -15.91
C TYR A 4 -6.17 13.94 -14.47
N TYR A 5 -5.04 14.54 -14.08
CA TYR A 5 -4.52 14.45 -12.70
C TYR A 5 -5.41 15.13 -11.68
N ARG A 6 -6.08 16.23 -12.05
CA ARG A 6 -7.14 16.83 -11.22
C ARG A 6 -8.33 15.90 -11.01
N ARG A 7 -8.69 15.10 -12.01
CA ARG A 7 -9.74 14.06 -11.86
C ARG A 7 -9.25 12.86 -11.07
N ALA A 8 -7.98 12.49 -11.24
CA ALA A 8 -7.34 11.44 -10.46
C ALA A 8 -7.32 11.79 -8.96
N GLY A 9 -7.01 13.04 -8.61
CA GLY A 9 -7.11 13.54 -7.24
C GLY A 9 -8.52 13.45 -6.66
N LYS A 10 -9.55 13.80 -7.46
CA LYS A 10 -10.95 13.65 -7.04
C LYS A 10 -11.34 12.20 -6.80
N LEU A 11 -10.92 11.31 -7.69
CA LEU A 11 -11.15 9.88 -7.59
C LEU A 11 -10.43 9.27 -6.37
N LEU A 12 -9.17 9.65 -6.14
CA LEU A 12 -8.41 9.27 -4.94
C LEU A 12 -9.14 9.66 -3.66
N CYS A 13 -9.73 10.86 -3.60
CA CYS A 13 -10.51 11.30 -2.44
C CYS A 13 -11.74 10.42 -2.20
N ILE A 14 -12.45 10.02 -3.27
CA ILE A 14 -13.59 9.10 -3.16
C ILE A 14 -13.13 7.72 -2.68
N ILE A 15 -12.06 7.16 -3.27
CA ILE A 15 -11.50 5.86 -2.87
C ILE A 15 -11.06 5.91 -1.39
N TYR A 16 -10.37 6.97 -0.99
CA TYR A 16 -10.02 7.22 0.41
C TYR A 16 -11.26 7.26 1.31
N ALA A 17 -12.27 8.06 0.97
CA ALA A 17 -13.49 8.20 1.76
C ALA A 17 -14.25 6.87 1.92
N LEU A 18 -14.24 6.03 0.88
CA LEU A 18 -14.86 4.70 0.86
C LEU A 18 -13.95 3.57 1.35
N ARG A 19 -12.78 3.90 1.94
CA ARG A 19 -11.80 2.93 2.46
C ARG A 19 -11.39 1.88 1.42
N GLY A 20 -11.19 2.30 0.17
CA GLY A 20 -10.69 1.43 -0.89
C GLY A 20 -9.21 1.09 -0.72
N THR A 21 -8.83 -0.11 -1.11
CA THR A 21 -7.44 -0.60 -1.18
C THR A 21 -7.22 -1.37 -2.48
N ASP A 22 -5.96 -1.65 -2.83
CA ASP A 22 -5.59 -2.48 -4.00
C ASP A 22 -5.92 -1.87 -5.37
N PHE A 23 -5.99 -0.54 -5.46
CA PHE A 23 -6.14 0.17 -6.74
C PHE A 23 -4.75 0.36 -7.37
N HIS A 24 -4.16 -0.70 -7.91
CA HIS A 24 -2.88 -0.66 -8.61
C HIS A 24 -3.05 -0.47 -10.14
N TYR A 25 -1.95 -0.50 -10.89
CA TYR A 25 -1.91 -0.18 -12.31
C TYR A 25 -2.85 -1.01 -13.20
N ASP A 26 -3.11 -2.27 -12.87
CA ASP A 26 -4.03 -3.13 -13.63
C ASP A 26 -5.49 -2.70 -13.47
N ASN A 27 -5.80 -2.01 -12.36
CA ASN A 27 -7.16 -1.58 -12.03
C ASN A 27 -7.50 -0.19 -12.56
N LEU A 28 -6.59 0.47 -13.30
CA LEU A 28 -6.80 1.81 -13.85
C LEU A 28 -6.65 1.85 -15.37
N ILE A 29 -7.67 2.39 -16.04
CA ILE A 29 -7.67 2.67 -17.48
C ILE A 29 -7.66 4.17 -17.73
N VAL A 30 -6.82 4.61 -18.68
CA VAL A 30 -6.85 5.98 -19.20
C VAL A 30 -7.84 6.05 -20.34
N SER A 31 -8.98 6.74 -20.13
CA SER A 31 -9.97 7.00 -21.17
C SER A 31 -10.00 8.50 -21.48
N ALA A 32 -9.36 8.89 -22.59
CA ALA A 32 -9.12 10.29 -22.95
C ALA A 32 -8.48 11.09 -21.80
N ASN A 33 -9.23 11.98 -21.15
CA ASN A 33 -8.77 12.78 -20.01
C ASN A 33 -9.38 12.31 -18.67
N GLN A 34 -9.80 11.04 -18.57
CA GLN A 34 -10.44 10.45 -17.39
C GLN A 34 -9.65 9.24 -16.89
N PRO A 35 -9.29 9.20 -15.59
CA PRO A 35 -8.92 7.96 -14.92
C PRO A 35 -10.18 7.14 -14.64
N VAL A 36 -10.21 5.89 -15.11
CA VAL A 36 -11.36 4.98 -14.94
C VAL A 36 -10.90 3.73 -14.18
N VAL A 37 -11.43 3.52 -12.99
CA VAL A 37 -11.21 2.27 -12.26
C VAL A 37 -12.14 1.20 -12.82
N VAL A 38 -11.61 -0.01 -13.04
CA VAL A 38 -12.39 -1.15 -13.56
C VAL A 38 -12.74 -2.21 -12.52
N ASP A 39 -12.02 -2.25 -11.40
CA ASP A 39 -12.28 -3.17 -10.29
C ASP A 39 -12.57 -2.41 -8.99
N LEU A 40 -13.69 -2.72 -8.37
CA LEU A 40 -14.21 -2.06 -7.15
C LEU A 40 -14.45 -3.05 -6.01
N GLU A 41 -14.00 -4.30 -6.15
CA GLU A 41 -14.25 -5.36 -5.17
C GLU A 41 -13.58 -5.11 -3.81
N MET A 42 -12.60 -4.21 -3.76
CA MET A 42 -11.84 -3.85 -2.55
C MET A 42 -12.23 -2.49 -1.93
N LEU A 43 -13.43 -2.01 -2.21
CA LEU A 43 -14.05 -0.91 -1.45
C LEU A 43 -14.56 -1.38 -0.09
N LEU A 44 -14.81 -0.42 0.83
CA LEU A 44 -15.33 -0.68 2.18
C LEU A 44 -14.42 -1.65 2.95
N HIS A 45 -13.10 -1.53 2.78
CA HIS A 45 -12.18 -2.44 3.45
C HIS A 45 -12.18 -2.14 4.96
N PRO A 46 -12.41 -3.15 5.81
CA PRO A 46 -12.39 -2.98 7.26
C PRO A 46 -10.99 -2.56 7.73
N PRO A 47 -10.88 -1.96 8.92
CA PRO A 47 -9.59 -1.60 9.51
C PRO A 47 -8.73 -2.86 9.66
N SER A 48 -7.42 -2.68 9.49
CA SER A 48 -6.47 -3.79 9.57
C SER A 48 -6.51 -4.48 10.93
N ILE A 49 -6.31 -5.81 10.89
CA ILE A 49 -6.40 -6.74 12.03
C ILE A 49 -5.57 -6.25 13.23
N LYS A 50 -6.03 -6.64 14.43
CA LYS A 50 -5.25 -6.68 15.68
C LYS A 50 -3.77 -6.94 15.43
N MET A 51 -2.97 -5.95 15.79
CA MET A 51 -1.52 -5.85 15.64
C MET A 51 -0.72 -6.87 16.47
N GLN A 52 -1.07 -8.17 16.44
CA GLN A 52 -0.24 -9.17 17.11
C GLN A 52 1.19 -9.17 16.55
N SER A 53 1.34 -8.91 15.24
CA SER A 53 2.63 -8.73 14.57
C SER A 53 3.46 -7.55 15.08
N PHE A 54 2.84 -6.55 15.69
CA PHE A 54 3.51 -5.34 16.20
C PHE A 54 3.36 -5.15 17.71
N ALA A 55 2.84 -6.16 18.43
CA ALA A 55 2.64 -6.07 19.88
C ALA A 55 3.95 -5.81 20.65
N ALA A 56 5.09 -6.16 20.04
CA ALA A 56 6.43 -5.89 20.57
C ALA A 56 6.90 -4.43 20.36
N LEU A 57 6.24 -3.64 19.53
CA LEU A 57 6.59 -2.23 19.30
C LEU A 57 6.00 -1.33 20.40
N PRO A 58 6.62 -0.18 20.70
CA PRO A 58 6.01 0.85 21.53
C PRO A 58 4.65 1.30 20.98
N GLN A 59 3.70 1.62 21.86
CA GLN A 59 2.34 2.04 21.49
C GLN A 59 2.32 3.21 20.49
N SER A 60 3.22 4.18 20.63
CA SER A 60 3.33 5.31 19.69
C SER A 60 3.70 4.87 18.27
N GLN A 61 4.55 3.86 18.12
CA GLN A 61 4.90 3.29 16.82
C GLN A 61 3.75 2.48 16.24
N GLN A 62 3.03 1.73 17.08
CA GLN A 62 1.82 1.01 16.66
C GLN A 62 0.78 1.99 16.09
N LEU A 63 0.49 3.07 16.81
CA LEU A 63 -0.45 4.09 16.36
C LEU A 63 0.03 4.81 15.09
N ALA A 64 1.33 5.07 14.93
CA ALA A 64 1.88 5.64 13.70
C ALA A 64 1.68 4.72 12.49
N ILE A 65 1.92 3.41 12.64
CA ILE A 65 1.67 2.42 11.59
C ILE A 65 0.18 2.39 11.22
N LEU A 66 -0.72 2.40 12.21
CA LEU A 66 -2.16 2.44 11.97
C LEU A 66 -2.58 3.70 11.23
N LYS A 67 -2.03 4.87 11.57
CA LYS A 67 -2.32 6.12 10.86
C LYS A 67 -1.88 6.08 9.39
N ILE A 68 -0.73 5.49 9.09
CA ILE A 68 -0.27 5.31 7.71
C ILE A 68 -1.14 4.30 6.97
N ASP A 69 -1.51 3.20 7.63
CA ASP A 69 -2.39 2.17 7.06
C ASP A 69 -3.83 2.67 6.86
N ASP A 70 -4.26 3.69 7.60
CA ASP A 70 -5.56 4.34 7.46
C ASP A 70 -5.52 5.59 6.53
N SER A 71 -4.46 5.79 5.76
CA SER A 71 -4.27 6.97 4.91
C SER A 71 -4.56 6.74 3.42
N VAL A 72 -4.46 7.80 2.62
CA VAL A 72 -4.45 7.73 1.14
C VAL A 72 -3.44 6.74 0.56
N LEU A 73 -2.36 6.40 1.28
CA LEU A 73 -1.35 5.44 0.82
C LEU A 73 -1.88 4.01 0.78
N LYS A 74 -2.86 3.67 1.64
CA LYS A 74 -3.49 2.35 1.66
C LYS A 74 -4.22 2.02 0.38
N THR A 75 -4.72 3.05 -0.32
CA THR A 75 -5.47 2.90 -1.57
C THR A 75 -4.66 2.20 -2.66
N MET A 76 -3.33 2.26 -2.58
CA MET A 76 -2.39 1.93 -3.67
C MET A 76 -2.60 2.73 -4.96
N PHE A 77 -3.44 3.75 -4.94
CA PHE A 77 -3.63 4.63 -6.09
C PHE A 77 -2.40 5.53 -6.31
N LEU A 78 -1.66 5.80 -5.23
CA LEU A 78 -0.43 6.60 -5.19
C LEU A 78 0.82 5.72 -5.12
N PRO A 79 1.98 6.20 -5.61
CA PRO A 79 3.21 5.43 -5.60
C PRO A 79 3.60 4.88 -4.24
N ARG A 80 3.91 3.59 -4.21
CA ARG A 80 4.43 2.91 -3.01
C ARG A 80 5.40 1.81 -3.41
N THR A 81 6.53 1.77 -2.72
CA THR A 81 7.58 0.78 -2.97
C THR A 81 7.39 -0.45 -2.09
N PHE A 82 7.46 -1.62 -2.69
CA PHE A 82 7.40 -2.92 -2.04
C PHE A 82 8.67 -3.71 -2.32
N LEU A 83 9.08 -4.54 -1.38
CA LEU A 83 10.15 -5.51 -1.61
C LEU A 83 9.54 -6.80 -2.18
N LEU A 84 9.70 -7.03 -3.48
CA LEU A 84 9.24 -8.22 -4.20
C LEU A 84 10.46 -8.99 -4.71
N SER A 85 10.60 -10.26 -4.29
CA SER A 85 11.73 -11.12 -4.67
C SER A 85 13.12 -10.49 -4.47
N GLY A 86 13.28 -9.68 -3.41
CA GLY A 86 14.54 -8.99 -3.10
C GLY A 86 14.78 -7.70 -3.90
N GLN A 87 13.84 -7.29 -4.75
CA GLN A 87 13.90 -6.04 -5.51
C GLN A 87 12.85 -5.05 -5.01
N LEU A 88 13.20 -3.77 -4.99
CA LEU A 88 12.27 -2.69 -4.69
C LEU A 88 11.47 -2.35 -5.94
N VAL A 89 10.18 -2.64 -5.91
CA VAL A 89 9.23 -2.43 -7.01
C VAL A 89 8.22 -1.39 -6.56
N GLU A 90 8.01 -0.38 -7.40
CA GLU A 90 6.93 0.59 -7.20
C GLU A 90 5.62 -0.01 -7.73
N VAL A 91 4.57 0.03 -6.91
CA VAL A 91 3.24 -0.46 -7.29
C VAL A 91 2.22 0.61 -6.96
N SER A 92 1.61 1.18 -8.00
CA SER A 92 0.45 2.05 -7.85
C SER A 92 -0.35 2.20 -9.14
N ALA A 93 -1.55 2.80 -9.03
CA ALA A 93 -2.35 3.15 -10.21
C ALA A 93 -1.79 4.36 -10.99
N LEU A 94 -1.36 5.42 -10.29
CA LEU A 94 -0.92 6.68 -10.92
C LEU A 94 0.58 6.77 -11.20
N GLY A 95 1.38 5.88 -10.62
CA GLY A 95 2.84 5.89 -10.73
C GLY A 95 3.34 5.65 -12.16
N ASP A 96 4.55 6.13 -12.41
CA ASP A 96 5.25 5.86 -13.65
C ASP A 96 5.89 4.48 -13.59
N THR A 97 5.11 3.48 -13.99
CA THR A 97 5.56 2.11 -14.24
C THR A 97 6.35 2.06 -15.56
N THR A 98 7.48 2.77 -15.59
CA THR A 98 8.52 2.58 -16.60
C THR A 98 9.01 1.14 -16.52
N GLN A 99 9.15 0.47 -17.67
CA GLN A 99 9.62 -0.92 -17.83
C GLN A 99 10.71 -1.27 -16.81
N GLN A 100 10.31 -1.87 -15.69
CA GLN A 100 11.27 -2.45 -14.77
C GLN A 100 11.66 -3.81 -15.33
N GLU A 101 12.95 -3.97 -15.62
CA GLU A 101 13.53 -5.28 -15.88
C GLU A 101 13.60 -6.03 -14.56
N PHE A 102 12.94 -7.18 -14.50
CA PHE A 102 13.03 -8.11 -13.40
C PHE A 102 13.49 -9.46 -13.93
N LYS A 103 14.13 -10.24 -13.06
CA LYS A 103 14.51 -11.61 -13.39
C LYS A 103 13.29 -12.50 -13.23
N ALA A 104 12.86 -13.12 -14.32
CA ALA A 104 11.76 -14.08 -14.33
C ALA A 104 12.27 -15.44 -14.76
N GLN A 105 11.71 -16.49 -14.18
CA GLN A 105 11.96 -17.85 -14.65
C GLN A 105 10.87 -18.24 -15.64
N LYS A 106 11.30 -18.63 -16.83
CA LYS A 106 10.39 -18.99 -17.93
C LYS A 106 10.92 -20.22 -18.64
N PHE A 107 9.98 -20.96 -19.24
CA PHE A 107 10.32 -22.02 -20.16
C PHE A 107 10.73 -21.39 -21.50
N ASN A 108 11.95 -21.66 -21.96
CA ASN A 108 12.32 -21.43 -23.35
C ASN A 108 11.90 -22.64 -24.20
N HIS A 109 11.85 -22.45 -25.53
CA HIS A 109 11.55 -23.51 -26.50
C HIS A 109 10.35 -24.39 -26.10
N VAL A 110 9.27 -23.73 -25.64
CA VAL A 110 8.06 -24.39 -25.14
C VAL A 110 7.53 -25.38 -26.18
N ASN A 111 7.16 -26.58 -25.72
CA ASN A 111 6.71 -27.71 -26.51
C ASN A 111 7.75 -28.30 -27.50
N THR A 112 9.04 -28.19 -27.17
CA THR A 112 10.13 -28.85 -27.91
C THR A 112 10.98 -29.72 -26.99
N ASP A 113 11.81 -30.58 -27.58
CA ASP A 113 12.84 -31.36 -26.90
C ASP A 113 13.96 -30.50 -26.29
N SER A 114 14.06 -29.24 -26.72
CA SER A 114 15.01 -28.25 -26.20
C SER A 114 14.43 -27.37 -25.08
N MET A 115 13.21 -27.69 -24.59
CA MET A 115 12.57 -26.89 -23.54
C MET A 115 13.42 -26.89 -22.27
N ALA A 116 13.88 -25.71 -21.87
CA ALA A 116 14.66 -25.50 -20.66
C ALA A 116 14.02 -24.42 -19.79
N TRP A 117 14.21 -24.58 -18.48
CA TRP A 117 13.77 -23.60 -17.51
C TRP A 117 14.92 -22.65 -17.19
N VAL A 118 14.79 -21.40 -17.63
CA VAL A 118 15.88 -20.43 -17.62
C VAL A 118 15.47 -19.16 -16.88
N GLU A 119 16.41 -18.58 -16.14
CA GLU A 119 16.29 -17.23 -15.63
C GLU A 119 16.71 -16.26 -16.74
N GLU A 120 15.80 -15.37 -17.11
CA GLU A 120 16.05 -14.38 -18.15
C GLU A 120 15.51 -13.02 -17.67
N ALA A 121 16.14 -11.95 -18.16
CA ALA A 121 15.58 -10.62 -17.99
C ALA A 121 14.21 -10.57 -18.68
N SER A 122 13.20 -10.17 -17.92
CA SER A 122 11.85 -9.92 -18.40
C SER A 122 11.50 -8.48 -18.11
N THR A 123 10.82 -7.84 -19.05
CA THR A 123 10.21 -6.54 -18.82
C THR A 123 8.76 -6.75 -18.42
N LEU A 124 8.27 -5.94 -17.47
CA LEU A 124 6.82 -5.80 -17.34
C LEU A 124 6.28 -5.20 -18.65
N PRO A 125 5.10 -5.64 -19.13
CA PRO A 125 4.46 -5.01 -20.28
C PRO A 125 4.37 -3.50 -20.06
N THR A 126 4.55 -2.69 -21.11
CA THR A 126 4.28 -1.25 -21.01
C THR A 126 2.81 -1.08 -20.68
N LEU A 127 2.52 -0.63 -19.46
CA LEU A 127 1.16 -0.53 -18.97
C LEU A 127 0.46 0.68 -19.62
N THR A 128 -0.75 0.47 -20.14
CA THR A 128 -1.58 1.51 -20.78
C THR A 128 -2.33 2.38 -19.78
N ASN A 129 -2.04 2.22 -18.48
CA ASN A 129 -2.67 2.92 -17.36
C ASN A 129 -2.05 4.31 -17.09
N SER A 130 -0.98 4.66 -17.80
CA SER A 130 -0.35 5.98 -17.71
C SER A 130 -0.71 6.84 -18.93
N PRO A 131 -1.11 8.12 -18.73
CA PRO A 131 -1.25 9.07 -19.83
C PRO A 131 0.05 9.29 -20.63
N PHE A 132 1.20 8.87 -20.10
CA PHE A 132 2.51 8.95 -20.74
C PHE A 132 2.87 7.71 -21.58
N ALA A 133 2.05 6.65 -21.55
CA ALA A 133 2.30 5.37 -22.24
C ALA A 133 2.41 5.48 -23.78
N LEU A 134 2.12 6.64 -24.37
CA LEU A 134 2.18 6.93 -25.81
C LEU A 134 3.41 7.80 -26.22
N GLY A 135 4.50 7.76 -25.45
CA GLY A 135 5.75 8.45 -25.79
C GLY A 135 5.75 9.95 -25.45
N VAL A 136 4.85 10.39 -24.57
CA VAL A 136 4.84 11.75 -24.03
C VAL A 136 5.78 11.78 -22.82
N ALA A 137 6.82 12.62 -22.88
CA ALA A 137 7.70 12.83 -21.74
C ALA A 137 6.96 13.54 -20.59
N GLY A 138 7.11 13.04 -19.38
CA GLY A 138 6.51 13.58 -18.17
C GLY A 138 6.46 12.51 -17.08
N SER A 139 6.25 12.96 -15.85
CA SER A 139 6.12 12.10 -14.68
C SER A 139 4.93 12.49 -13.83
N LEU A 140 4.48 11.61 -12.95
CA LEU A 140 3.47 11.95 -11.94
C LEU A 140 3.91 13.15 -11.06
N ALA A 141 5.21 13.27 -10.78
CA ALA A 141 5.76 14.33 -9.95
C ALA A 141 5.48 15.73 -10.55
N ASP A 142 5.50 15.85 -11.88
CA ASP A 142 5.20 17.11 -12.60
C ASP A 142 3.76 17.58 -12.42
N TYR A 143 2.86 16.70 -11.96
CA TYR A 143 1.43 16.96 -11.80
C TYR A 143 0.93 16.75 -10.36
N ALA A 144 1.85 16.72 -9.39
CA ALA A 144 1.51 16.51 -7.98
C ALA A 144 0.52 17.57 -7.46
N ASP A 145 0.67 18.83 -7.88
CA ASP A 145 -0.23 19.92 -7.52
C ASP A 145 -1.64 19.71 -8.07
N GLU A 146 -1.80 19.23 -9.30
CA GLU A 146 -3.11 18.93 -9.85
C GLU A 146 -3.81 17.78 -9.13
N VAL A 147 -3.07 16.75 -8.70
CA VAL A 147 -3.62 15.67 -7.88
C VAL A 147 -4.11 16.22 -6.54
N VAL A 148 -3.28 17.04 -5.87
CA VAL A 148 -3.65 17.66 -4.59
C VAL A 148 -4.86 18.59 -4.76
N ASP A 149 -4.89 19.44 -5.79
CA ASP A 149 -6.01 20.33 -6.10
C ASP A 149 -7.32 19.54 -6.29
N GLY A 150 -7.24 18.42 -7.02
CA GLY A 150 -8.38 17.53 -7.24
C GLY A 150 -8.87 16.90 -5.93
N PHE A 151 -7.94 16.43 -5.12
CA PHE A 151 -8.23 15.81 -3.82
C PHE A 151 -8.90 16.82 -2.88
N VAL A 152 -8.31 18.01 -2.71
CA VAL A 152 -8.83 19.10 -1.86
C VAL A 152 -10.24 19.52 -2.29
N GLN A 153 -10.49 19.69 -3.59
CA GLN A 153 -11.82 20.04 -4.10
C GLN A 153 -12.88 18.99 -3.73
N MET A 154 -12.55 17.70 -3.88
CA MET A 154 -13.49 16.63 -3.54
C MET A 154 -13.65 16.50 -2.01
N TYR A 155 -12.57 16.66 -1.25
CA TYR A 155 -12.62 16.55 0.20
C TYR A 155 -13.53 17.63 0.82
N HIS A 156 -13.37 18.89 0.39
CA HIS A 156 -14.25 19.96 0.83
C HIS A 156 -15.70 19.74 0.38
N LEU A 157 -15.93 19.13 -0.80
CA LEU A 157 -17.28 18.76 -1.24
C LEU A 157 -17.91 17.72 -0.29
N LEU A 158 -17.15 16.69 0.09
CA LEU A 158 -17.60 15.67 1.04
C LEU A 158 -17.85 16.27 2.43
N MET A 159 -16.99 17.18 2.89
CA MET A 159 -17.22 17.91 4.15
C MET A 159 -18.48 18.79 4.09
N HIS A 160 -18.71 19.48 2.98
CA HIS A 160 -19.88 20.33 2.79
C HIS A 160 -21.18 19.53 2.85
N TYR A 161 -21.21 18.36 2.23
CA TYR A 161 -22.37 17.45 2.23
C TYR A 161 -22.33 16.41 3.36
N LYS A 162 -21.49 16.59 4.39
CA LYS A 162 -21.30 15.58 5.45
C LYS A 162 -22.62 15.16 6.11
N THR A 163 -23.47 16.12 6.46
CA THR A 163 -24.78 15.84 7.09
C THR A 163 -25.67 15.00 6.19
N ASP A 164 -25.72 15.32 4.90
CA ASP A 164 -26.56 14.61 3.92
C ASP A 164 -25.99 13.21 3.62
N LEU A 165 -24.67 13.06 3.57
CA LEU A 165 -24.00 11.76 3.40
C LEU A 165 -24.22 10.83 4.60
N LEU A 166 -24.42 11.37 5.79
CA LEU A 166 -24.67 10.61 7.02
C LEU A 166 -26.17 10.38 7.31
N ALA A 167 -27.06 10.94 6.49
CA ALA A 167 -28.50 10.73 6.60
C ALA A 167 -28.89 9.28 6.27
N ALA A 168 -30.02 8.82 6.81
CA ALA A 168 -30.49 7.45 6.62
C ALA A 168 -30.87 7.13 5.15
N ASP A 169 -31.23 8.14 4.37
CA ASP A 169 -31.59 8.07 2.95
C ASP A 169 -30.43 8.50 2.02
N SER A 170 -29.21 8.58 2.54
CA SER A 170 -28.05 9.03 1.77
C SER A 170 -27.62 8.00 0.71
N PRO A 171 -26.83 8.43 -0.30
CA PRO A 171 -26.19 7.51 -1.23
C PRO A 171 -25.27 6.49 -0.56
N LEU A 172 -24.83 6.71 0.69
CA LEU A 172 -24.02 5.73 1.41
C LEU A 172 -24.85 4.57 1.94
N ALA A 173 -26.14 4.77 2.23
CA ALA A 173 -27.02 3.73 2.77
C ALA A 173 -27.11 2.48 1.88
N VAL A 174 -26.92 2.63 0.56
CA VAL A 174 -26.90 1.51 -0.40
C VAL A 174 -25.73 0.55 -0.17
N PHE A 175 -24.66 1.01 0.48
CA PHE A 175 -23.50 0.18 0.81
C PHE A 175 -23.70 -0.65 2.09
N ALA A 176 -24.79 -0.46 2.83
CA ALA A 176 -25.09 -1.27 4.00
C ALA A 176 -25.47 -2.70 3.58
N ASN A 177 -24.99 -3.69 4.33
CA ASN A 177 -25.29 -5.11 4.20
C ASN A 177 -25.09 -5.68 2.78
N GLN A 178 -24.11 -5.15 2.04
CA GLN A 178 -23.77 -5.62 0.70
C GLN A 178 -22.82 -6.81 0.79
N PRO A 179 -23.13 -7.94 0.13
CA PRO A 179 -22.19 -9.05 0.01
C PRO A 179 -21.13 -8.77 -1.08
N GLY A 180 -20.00 -9.47 -0.99
CA GLY A 180 -19.06 -9.57 -2.11
C GLY A 180 -17.88 -8.61 -2.08
N GLY A 181 -17.64 -7.91 -0.97
CA GLY A 181 -16.36 -7.21 -0.78
C GLY A 181 -15.23 -8.22 -0.65
N ARG A 182 -14.12 -8.05 -1.35
CA ARG A 182 -12.97 -8.96 -1.29
C ARG A 182 -12.05 -8.58 -0.13
N TYR A 183 -11.50 -9.59 0.53
CA TYR A 183 -10.47 -9.43 1.55
C TYR A 183 -9.19 -10.15 1.17
N ILE A 184 -8.08 -9.40 1.11
CA ILE A 184 -6.75 -9.96 0.89
C ILE A 184 -6.10 -10.18 2.26
N HIS A 185 -6.19 -11.42 2.76
CA HIS A 185 -5.54 -11.80 4.02
C HIS A 185 -4.00 -11.76 3.91
N ARG A 186 -3.47 -12.24 2.78
CA ARG A 186 -2.05 -12.32 2.48
C ARG A 186 -1.84 -11.87 1.05
N ASN A 187 -0.73 -11.16 0.81
CA ASN A 187 -0.40 -10.69 -0.52
C ASN A 187 -0.36 -11.86 -1.53
N THR A 188 -1.04 -11.68 -2.66
CA THR A 188 -1.15 -12.65 -3.75
C THR A 188 0.19 -13.23 -4.21
N SER A 189 1.26 -12.43 -4.24
CA SER A 189 2.62 -12.89 -4.59
C SER A 189 3.15 -13.97 -3.64
N THR A 190 2.71 -13.98 -2.38
CA THR A 190 3.10 -15.02 -1.42
C THR A 190 2.44 -16.35 -1.78
N TYR A 191 1.15 -16.35 -2.14
CA TYR A 191 0.48 -17.57 -2.59
C TYR A 191 1.07 -18.10 -3.89
N TYR A 192 1.37 -17.22 -4.85
CA TYR A 192 2.11 -17.61 -6.05
C TYR A 192 3.45 -18.25 -5.73
N SER A 193 4.22 -17.70 -4.78
CA SER A 193 5.51 -18.26 -4.38
C SER A 193 5.37 -19.64 -3.74
N ILE A 194 4.31 -19.87 -2.95
CA ILE A 194 4.01 -21.17 -2.35
C ILE A 194 3.65 -22.19 -3.44
N LEU A 195 2.71 -21.86 -4.34
CA LEU A 195 2.32 -22.76 -5.44
C LEU A 195 3.49 -23.06 -6.36
N TYR A 196 4.27 -22.04 -6.72
CA TYR A 196 5.45 -22.19 -7.57
C TYR A 196 6.45 -23.19 -6.99
N ARG A 197 6.68 -23.14 -5.67
CA ARG A 197 7.53 -24.10 -4.98
C ARG A 197 6.88 -25.49 -4.93
N ALA A 198 5.59 -25.57 -4.62
CA ALA A 198 4.85 -26.84 -4.55
C ALA A 198 4.78 -27.56 -5.91
N PHE A 199 4.85 -26.82 -7.03
CA PHE A 199 4.91 -27.36 -8.38
C PHE A 199 6.30 -27.85 -8.81
N HIS A 200 7.29 -27.85 -7.92
CA HIS A 200 8.57 -28.49 -8.23
C HIS A 200 8.36 -30.01 -8.40
N PRO A 201 8.95 -30.65 -9.44
CA PRO A 201 8.73 -32.08 -9.73
C PRO A 201 8.97 -33.02 -8.55
N THR A 202 9.92 -32.68 -7.66
CA THR A 202 10.19 -33.42 -6.41
C THR A 202 8.95 -33.60 -5.54
N PHE A 203 8.07 -32.60 -5.47
CA PHE A 203 6.90 -32.62 -4.59
C PHE A 203 5.64 -33.09 -5.31
N MET A 204 5.56 -32.93 -6.63
CA MET A 204 4.38 -33.37 -7.42
C MET A 204 4.27 -34.89 -7.59
N GLY A 205 5.34 -35.65 -7.33
CA GLY A 205 5.33 -37.11 -7.44
C GLY A 205 4.51 -37.83 -6.35
N ASN A 206 4.17 -37.14 -5.26
CA ASN A 206 3.48 -37.69 -4.10
C ASN A 206 2.61 -36.61 -3.43
N GLY A 207 1.32 -36.89 -3.25
CA GLY A 207 0.38 -35.94 -2.64
C GLY A 207 0.78 -35.50 -1.23
N ALA A 208 1.42 -36.36 -0.44
CA ALA A 208 1.90 -35.98 0.89
C ALA A 208 3.03 -34.94 0.82
N ASP A 209 3.97 -35.09 -0.11
CA ASP A 209 5.08 -34.16 -0.30
C ASP A 209 4.57 -32.81 -0.82
N PHE A 210 3.62 -32.82 -1.76
CA PHE A 210 2.92 -31.62 -2.21
C PHE A 210 2.20 -30.89 -1.06
N SER A 211 1.40 -31.61 -0.26
CA SER A 211 0.66 -31.02 0.86
C SER A 211 1.58 -30.43 1.95
N ILE A 212 2.74 -31.04 2.21
CA ILE A 212 3.73 -30.51 3.18
C ILE A 212 4.23 -29.12 2.75
N GLU A 213 4.42 -28.88 1.45
CA GLU A 213 4.88 -27.58 0.96
C GLU A 213 3.83 -26.46 1.16
N LEU A 214 2.54 -26.82 1.25
CA LEU A 214 1.46 -25.86 1.53
C LEU A 214 1.36 -25.47 3.01
N GLU A 215 1.94 -26.25 3.93
CA GLU A 215 1.92 -25.97 5.38
C GLU A 215 2.71 -24.70 5.76
N VAL A 216 3.40 -24.06 4.81
CA VAL A 216 3.97 -22.71 5.00
C VAL A 216 2.91 -21.70 5.45
N CYS A 217 1.65 -21.84 5.04
CA CYS A 217 0.55 -20.98 5.52
C CYS A 217 0.36 -21.06 7.05
N SER A 218 0.62 -22.22 7.66
CA SER A 218 0.50 -22.48 9.09
C SER A 218 1.55 -21.75 9.94
N ARG A 219 2.62 -21.22 9.34
CA ARG A 219 3.69 -20.51 10.08
C ARG A 219 3.17 -19.32 10.88
N ALA A 220 2.15 -18.61 10.37
CA ALA A 220 1.56 -17.49 11.07
C ALA A 220 0.92 -17.94 12.40
N GLY A 221 0.24 -19.10 12.43
CA GLY A 221 -0.34 -19.67 13.64
C GLY A 221 0.70 -20.11 14.66
N VAL A 222 1.86 -20.58 14.20
CA VAL A 222 3.00 -20.90 15.06
C VAL A 222 3.57 -19.64 15.72
N THR A 223 3.67 -18.54 14.99
CA THR A 223 4.26 -17.28 15.50
C THR A 223 3.29 -16.42 16.32
N MET A 224 2.00 -16.44 16.00
CA MET A 224 0.99 -15.55 16.59
C MET A 224 0.10 -16.25 17.64
N GLY A 225 0.23 -17.57 17.77
CA GLY A 225 -0.59 -18.38 18.65
C GLY A 225 -1.81 -18.96 17.93
N TRP A 226 -2.09 -20.23 18.19
CA TRP A 226 -3.21 -20.93 17.58
C TRP A 226 -4.53 -20.54 18.24
N THR A 227 -5.48 -20.07 17.44
CA THR A 227 -6.89 -19.95 17.82
C THR A 227 -7.75 -20.86 16.93
N ALA A 228 -8.93 -21.25 17.41
CA ALA A 228 -9.84 -22.09 16.64
C ALA A 228 -10.24 -21.43 15.30
N ASP A 229 -10.38 -20.11 15.30
CA ASP A 229 -10.73 -19.34 14.11
C ASP A 229 -9.54 -19.16 13.15
N ALA A 230 -8.33 -18.85 13.65
CA ALA A 230 -7.12 -18.84 12.82
C ALA A 230 -6.89 -20.18 12.11
N GLY A 231 -7.23 -21.30 12.76
CA GLY A 231 -7.20 -22.62 12.14
C GLY A 231 -8.21 -22.79 10.99
N LYS A 232 -9.37 -22.15 11.04
CA LYS A 232 -10.36 -22.18 9.94
C LYS A 232 -9.87 -21.42 8.73
N LEU A 233 -9.32 -20.22 8.93
CA LEU A 233 -8.75 -19.43 7.84
C LEU A 233 -7.61 -20.18 7.15
N MET A 234 -6.67 -20.73 7.92
CA MET A 234 -5.56 -21.53 7.37
C MET A 234 -6.06 -22.77 6.63
N ALA A 235 -7.08 -23.45 7.16
CA ALA A 235 -7.68 -24.59 6.49
C ALA A 235 -8.38 -24.19 5.17
N ALA A 236 -8.95 -22.99 5.09
CA ALA A 236 -9.51 -22.45 3.85
C ALA A 236 -8.39 -22.10 2.85
N GLU A 237 -7.33 -21.40 3.28
CA GLU A 237 -6.16 -21.13 2.43
C GLU A 237 -5.59 -22.42 1.84
N ARG A 238 -5.38 -23.45 2.68
CA ARG A 238 -4.81 -24.72 2.24
C ARG A 238 -5.70 -25.41 1.22
N ARG A 239 -7.02 -25.41 1.41
CA ARG A 239 -7.96 -26.03 0.47
C ARG A 239 -7.92 -25.37 -0.91
N SER A 240 -7.91 -24.04 -0.99
CA SER A 240 -7.78 -23.36 -2.28
C SER A 240 -6.47 -23.75 -2.96
N LEU A 241 -5.35 -23.74 -2.22
CA LEU A 241 -4.03 -24.09 -2.76
C LEU A 241 -3.91 -25.58 -3.16
N GLU A 242 -4.55 -26.49 -2.43
CA GLU A 242 -4.65 -27.92 -2.77
C GLU A 242 -5.37 -28.12 -4.12
N CYS A 243 -6.34 -27.25 -4.43
CA CYS A 243 -7.01 -27.18 -5.73
C CYS A 243 -6.27 -26.35 -6.77
N MET A 244 -5.06 -25.86 -6.46
CA MET A 244 -4.25 -24.98 -7.31
C MET A 244 -4.87 -23.59 -7.57
N ASP A 245 -5.84 -23.19 -6.74
CA ASP A 245 -6.46 -21.88 -6.76
C ASP A 245 -5.83 -20.95 -5.72
N LEU A 246 -5.90 -19.65 -5.97
CA LEU A 246 -5.53 -18.65 -4.98
C LEU A 246 -6.67 -18.49 -3.97
N PRO A 247 -6.38 -18.43 -2.65
CA PRO A 247 -7.41 -18.18 -1.66
C PRO A 247 -8.20 -16.90 -1.93
N HIS A 248 -9.53 -17.02 -1.92
CA HIS A 248 -10.43 -15.91 -2.16
C HIS A 248 -11.42 -15.75 -1.00
N PHE A 249 -11.32 -14.64 -0.28
CA PHE A 249 -12.15 -14.36 0.89
C PHE A 249 -13.10 -13.21 0.63
N MET A 250 -14.35 -13.36 1.08
CA MET A 250 -15.40 -12.35 0.91
C MET A 250 -15.86 -11.79 2.25
N LEU A 251 -16.35 -10.57 2.20
CA LEU A 251 -16.91 -9.79 3.29
C LEU A 251 -18.34 -9.39 2.96
N ASN A 252 -19.15 -9.33 4.00
CA ASN A 252 -20.34 -8.49 3.99
C ASN A 252 -19.94 -7.11 4.53
N SER A 253 -20.34 -6.03 3.87
CA SER A 253 -19.94 -4.67 4.25
C SER A 253 -20.35 -4.27 5.67
N SER A 254 -21.41 -4.88 6.22
CA SER A 254 -21.88 -4.67 7.60
C SER A 254 -21.53 -5.83 8.54
N GLY A 255 -20.77 -6.81 8.06
CA GLY A 255 -20.26 -7.92 8.87
C GLY A 255 -18.86 -7.64 9.42
N CYS A 256 -18.52 -8.36 10.50
CA CYS A 256 -17.17 -8.39 11.08
C CYS A 256 -16.51 -9.77 10.88
N ASP A 257 -17.14 -10.65 10.10
CA ASP A 257 -16.71 -12.00 9.81
C ASP A 257 -16.31 -12.18 8.35
N LEU A 258 -15.28 -12.99 8.10
CA LEU A 258 -14.95 -13.46 6.75
C LEU A 258 -15.88 -14.60 6.36
N MET A 259 -16.43 -14.53 5.16
CA MET A 259 -17.06 -15.67 4.52
C MET A 259 -15.99 -16.52 3.84
N LEU A 260 -15.91 -17.79 4.23
CA LEU A 260 -15.03 -18.78 3.64
C LEU A 260 -15.75 -19.51 2.48
N GLU A 261 -14.99 -20.07 1.54
CA GLU A 261 -15.53 -20.72 0.34
C GLU A 261 -16.44 -21.93 0.64
N ASP A 262 -16.28 -22.58 1.79
CA ASP A 262 -17.17 -23.67 2.24
C ASP A 262 -18.48 -23.20 2.89
N GLY A 263 -18.77 -21.89 2.86
CA GLY A 263 -19.91 -21.29 3.56
C GLY A 263 -19.68 -21.12 5.06
N GLY A 264 -18.50 -21.48 5.56
CA GLY A 264 -18.05 -21.21 6.92
C GLY A 264 -17.82 -19.72 7.18
N ARG A 265 -17.74 -19.36 8.45
CA ARG A 265 -17.46 -17.99 8.90
C ARG A 265 -16.30 -17.97 9.86
N ASP A 266 -15.40 -17.02 9.66
CA ASP A 266 -14.34 -16.69 10.59
C ASP A 266 -14.65 -15.36 11.28
N ARG A 267 -14.82 -15.40 12.62
CA ARG A 267 -15.17 -14.25 13.46
C ARG A 267 -13.97 -13.49 14.02
N PHE A 268 -12.75 -13.92 13.68
CA PHE A 268 -11.52 -13.49 14.34
C PHE A 268 -11.04 -12.10 13.95
N ILE A 269 -11.51 -11.59 12.82
CA ILE A 269 -10.63 -10.73 12.01
C ILE A 269 -10.83 -9.25 12.31
N PHE A 270 -12.05 -8.79 12.56
CA PHE A 270 -12.36 -7.35 12.66
C PHE A 270 -13.19 -7.01 13.90
N ASP A 271 -12.82 -5.92 14.57
CA ASP A 271 -13.65 -5.36 15.64
C ASP A 271 -14.80 -4.49 15.08
N GLU A 272 -14.66 -4.00 13.84
CA GLU A 272 -15.64 -3.16 13.16
C GLU A 272 -15.82 -3.56 11.69
N SER A 273 -17.05 -3.43 11.17
CA SER A 273 -17.38 -3.67 9.76
C SER A 273 -16.90 -2.53 8.86
N GLY A 274 -16.59 -2.85 7.60
CA GLY A 274 -16.14 -1.85 6.62
C GLY A 274 -17.11 -0.70 6.39
N TYR A 275 -18.42 -0.96 6.40
CA TYR A 275 -19.46 0.07 6.28
C TYR A 275 -19.43 1.04 7.47
N ALA A 276 -19.38 0.53 8.70
CA ALA A 276 -19.29 1.37 9.89
C ALA A 276 -18.02 2.23 9.89
N SER A 277 -16.88 1.68 9.49
CA SER A 277 -15.63 2.44 9.37
C SER A 277 -15.66 3.51 8.26
N VAL A 278 -16.42 3.32 7.18
CA VAL A 278 -16.66 4.38 6.18
C VAL A 278 -17.52 5.50 6.79
N ILE A 279 -18.57 5.16 7.53
CA ILE A 279 -19.39 6.16 8.23
C ILE A 279 -18.55 6.96 9.23
N GLU A 280 -17.71 6.29 10.02
CA GLU A 280 -16.78 6.94 10.93
C GLU A 280 -15.80 7.86 10.19
N ARG A 281 -15.24 7.41 9.06
CA ARG A 281 -14.35 8.24 8.23
C ARG A 281 -15.04 9.51 7.76
N ILE A 282 -16.26 9.41 7.23
CA ILE A 282 -17.05 10.57 6.78
C ILE A 282 -17.35 11.52 7.96
N GLN A 283 -17.70 10.98 9.12
CA GLN A 283 -17.90 11.78 10.35
C GLN A 283 -16.64 12.55 10.73
N ASN A 284 -15.47 11.93 10.60
CA ASN A 284 -14.20 12.47 11.04
C ASN A 284 -13.48 13.36 10.01
N LEU A 285 -14.00 13.53 8.77
CA LEU A 285 -13.37 14.43 7.79
C LEU A 285 -13.21 15.85 8.33
N ASN A 286 -12.00 16.40 8.32
CA ASN A 286 -11.71 17.73 8.84
C ASN A 286 -10.41 18.29 8.23
N GLU A 287 -10.12 19.56 8.51
CA GLU A 287 -8.94 20.24 7.94
C GLU A 287 -7.60 19.63 8.39
N VAL A 288 -7.53 19.05 9.59
CA VAL A 288 -6.31 18.38 10.09
C VAL A 288 -6.05 17.10 9.31
N ASP A 289 -7.09 16.29 9.10
CA ASP A 289 -6.99 15.10 8.25
C ASP A 289 -6.67 15.48 6.80
N LEU A 290 -7.35 16.48 6.22
CA LEU A 290 -7.04 16.98 4.87
C LEU A 290 -5.57 17.39 4.73
N THR A 291 -5.03 18.11 5.72
CA THR A 291 -3.62 18.52 5.73
C THR A 291 -2.71 17.30 5.71
N LEU A 292 -2.95 16.31 6.57
CA LEU A 292 -2.18 15.07 6.60
C LEU A 292 -2.24 14.31 5.26
N GLN A 293 -3.43 14.12 4.71
CA GLN A 293 -3.58 13.38 3.45
C GLN A 293 -2.90 14.09 2.29
N THR A 294 -2.95 15.42 2.23
CA THR A 294 -2.26 16.20 1.18
C THR A 294 -0.73 16.18 1.33
N GLU A 295 -0.20 16.21 2.55
CA GLU A 295 1.24 16.00 2.81
C GLU A 295 1.69 14.61 2.33
N LEU A 296 0.89 13.57 2.58
CA LEU A 296 1.18 12.20 2.13
C LEU A 296 1.10 12.06 0.61
N ILE A 297 0.11 12.68 -0.05
CA ILE A 297 0.03 12.73 -1.52
C ILE A 297 1.32 13.30 -2.09
N ARG A 298 1.72 14.50 -1.65
CA ARG A 298 2.93 15.19 -2.14
C ARG A 298 4.19 14.37 -1.92
N SER A 299 4.31 13.75 -0.75
CA SER A 299 5.46 12.91 -0.41
C SER A 299 5.55 11.69 -1.31
N SER A 300 4.42 11.01 -1.57
CA SER A 300 4.37 9.83 -2.44
C SER A 300 4.71 10.15 -3.90
N THR A 301 4.19 11.25 -4.44
CA THR A 301 4.41 11.64 -5.84
C THR A 301 5.85 12.05 -6.11
N ASN A 302 6.57 12.55 -5.11
CA ASN A 302 7.95 13.03 -5.25
C ASN A 302 9.01 11.96 -4.91
N THR A 303 8.62 10.75 -4.49
CA THR A 303 9.58 9.74 -3.99
C THR A 303 10.58 9.27 -5.07
N LYS A 304 10.22 9.33 -6.36
CA LYS A 304 11.12 8.97 -7.47
C LYS A 304 12.23 10.02 -7.70
N ALA A 305 11.91 11.31 -7.53
CA ALA A 305 12.88 12.40 -7.67
C ALA A 305 14.03 12.30 -6.65
N ILE A 306 13.74 11.85 -5.43
CA ILE A 306 14.74 11.69 -4.37
C ILE A 306 15.67 10.50 -4.65
N GLN A 307 15.17 9.41 -5.26
CA GLN A 307 16.02 8.29 -5.64
C GLN A 307 17.00 8.68 -6.76
N ASP A 308 16.53 9.41 -7.78
CA ASP A 308 17.39 9.83 -8.90
C ASP A 308 18.52 10.78 -8.43
N ASP A 309 18.25 11.69 -7.50
CA ASP A 309 19.28 12.58 -6.91
C ASP A 309 20.30 11.79 -6.05
N TYR A 310 19.85 10.83 -5.25
CA TYR A 310 20.74 10.00 -4.42
C TYR A 310 21.65 9.08 -5.25
N TRP A 311 21.15 8.52 -6.36
CA TRP A 311 21.96 7.69 -7.25
C TRP A 311 22.99 8.52 -8.02
N TYR A 312 22.65 9.74 -8.43
CA TYR A 312 23.57 10.64 -9.13
C TYR A 312 24.74 11.09 -8.23
N GLU A 313 24.46 11.51 -6.98
CA GLU A 313 25.52 11.88 -6.02
C GLU A 313 26.41 10.70 -5.59
N SER A 314 25.85 9.48 -5.55
CA SER A 314 26.59 8.27 -5.17
C SER A 314 27.56 7.81 -6.26
N THR A 315 27.18 7.93 -7.54
CA THR A 315 28.06 7.53 -8.67
C THR A 315 29.21 8.49 -8.94
N VAL A 316 29.02 9.80 -8.69
CA VAL A 316 30.10 10.79 -8.87
C VAL A 316 31.16 10.70 -7.76
N ASN A 317 30.79 10.24 -6.56
CA ASN A 317 31.71 10.09 -5.43
C ASN A 317 32.43 8.72 -5.36
N GLN A 318 32.10 7.76 -6.25
CA GLN A 318 32.71 6.41 -6.24
C GLN A 318 33.89 6.25 -7.21
N SER A 319 34.24 7.25 -8.03
CA SER A 319 35.42 7.17 -8.90
C SER A 319 36.76 7.46 -8.21
N ASP A 320 36.77 7.81 -6.93
CA ASP A 320 37.99 8.19 -6.18
C ASP A 320 38.01 7.63 -4.74
N ALA A 321 37.99 6.30 -4.56
CA ALA A 321 38.49 5.69 -3.32
C ALA A 321 38.76 4.18 -3.46
N SER A 322 40.02 3.84 -3.66
CA SER A 322 40.53 2.48 -3.44
C SER A 322 40.86 2.23 -1.96
N LEU A 323 40.55 1.01 -1.51
CA LEU A 323 41.19 0.23 -0.42
C LEU A 323 40.77 0.43 1.06
N THR A 324 40.29 -0.71 1.60
CA THR A 324 40.52 -1.30 2.94
C THR A 324 39.74 -0.85 4.19
N ALA A 325 39.18 -1.90 4.83
CA ALA A 325 39.01 -2.14 6.27
C ALA A 325 37.72 -1.68 7.01
N SER A 326 37.02 -2.70 7.53
CA SER A 326 36.39 -2.79 8.86
C SER A 326 35.51 -1.62 9.33
N ALA A 327 34.20 -1.73 9.08
CA ALA A 327 33.19 -0.84 9.64
C ALA A 327 32.84 -1.21 11.09
N THR A 328 33.65 -0.73 12.03
CA THR A 328 33.25 -0.43 13.41
C THR A 328 33.87 0.90 13.77
N ASP A 329 33.04 1.81 14.27
CA ASP A 329 33.35 3.17 14.73
C ASP A 329 33.67 4.22 13.66
N LYS A 330 32.72 5.15 13.45
CA LYS A 330 32.94 6.62 13.47
C LYS A 330 31.65 7.39 13.16
N LEU A 331 30.87 7.67 14.20
CA LEU A 331 30.03 8.86 14.24
C LEU A 331 30.97 10.05 14.55
N THR A 332 31.53 10.69 13.53
CA THR A 332 32.34 11.89 13.72
C THR A 332 31.41 13.09 13.62
N LEU A 333 31.13 13.71 14.76
CA LEU A 333 30.46 15.01 14.87
C LEU A 333 31.14 16.02 13.94
N MET A 334 30.38 16.57 12.99
CA MET A 334 30.83 17.70 12.18
C MET A 334 31.22 18.86 13.11
N THR A 335 32.32 19.51 12.77
CA THR A 335 32.84 20.72 13.41
C THR A 335 31.76 21.78 13.59
N PRO A 336 31.70 22.48 14.74
CA PRO A 336 30.67 23.47 15.00
C PRO A 336 30.81 24.65 14.02
N VAL A 337 29.75 24.89 13.25
CA VAL A 337 29.57 26.14 12.51
C VAL A 337 29.43 27.24 13.56
N ASN A 338 30.39 28.17 13.58
CA ASN A 338 30.36 29.33 14.45
C ASN A 338 29.30 30.29 13.91
N ILE A 339 28.07 30.19 14.40
CA ILE A 339 27.00 31.14 14.12
C ILE A 339 27.17 32.29 15.11
N ASP A 340 27.60 33.45 14.62
CA ASP A 340 27.56 34.70 15.38
C ASP A 340 26.10 35.03 15.72
N ILE A 341 25.63 34.59 16.89
CA ILE A 341 24.32 34.95 17.42
C ILE A 341 24.42 36.39 17.92
N VAL A 342 23.97 37.32 17.08
CA VAL A 342 23.66 38.70 17.47
C VAL A 342 22.65 38.63 18.62
N SER A 343 23.00 39.19 19.78
CA SER A 343 22.30 39.08 21.07
C SER A 343 20.92 39.77 21.14
N SER A 344 20.31 40.13 20.01
CA SER A 344 19.03 40.85 19.92
C SER A 344 17.83 40.00 19.49
N SER A 345 18.00 38.71 19.21
CA SER A 345 16.97 37.82 18.64
C SER A 345 16.44 36.75 19.61
N THR A 346 16.89 36.74 20.86
CA THR A 346 16.49 35.74 21.88
C THR A 346 14.97 35.59 22.07
N PRO A 347 14.15 36.67 22.08
CA PRO A 347 12.69 36.52 22.21
C PRO A 347 12.04 35.88 20.98
N GLN A 348 12.55 36.19 19.78
CA GLN A 348 12.05 35.62 18.52
C GLN A 348 12.39 34.12 18.41
N PHE A 349 13.58 33.71 18.82
CA PHE A 349 13.95 32.30 18.87
C PHE A 349 13.14 31.52 19.91
N LEU A 350 12.86 32.11 21.07
CA LEU A 350 12.00 31.47 22.08
C LEU A 350 10.57 31.32 21.58
N GLN A 351 10.05 32.32 20.87
CA GLN A 351 8.72 32.26 20.25
C GLN A 351 8.68 31.18 19.17
N GLN A 352 9.64 31.13 18.25
CA GLN A 352 9.73 30.07 17.23
C GLN A 352 9.90 28.69 17.84
N ALA A 353 10.73 28.54 18.86
CA ALA A 353 10.90 27.27 19.58
C ALA A 353 9.59 26.83 20.26
N THR A 354 8.81 27.78 20.79
CA THR A 354 7.49 27.51 21.39
C THR A 354 6.48 27.10 20.32
N GLU A 355 6.46 27.78 19.17
CA GLU A 355 5.60 27.43 18.03
C GLU A 355 5.94 26.02 17.48
N ILE A 356 7.23 25.70 17.36
CA ILE A 356 7.71 24.36 16.98
C ILE A 356 7.31 23.33 18.03
N ALA A 357 7.48 23.61 19.33
CA ALA A 357 7.11 22.70 20.41
C ALA A 357 5.60 22.43 20.44
N GLN A 358 4.77 23.45 20.25
CA GLN A 358 3.32 23.33 20.14
C GLN A 358 2.91 22.54 18.89
N GLU A 359 3.62 22.71 17.78
CA GLU A 359 3.38 21.92 16.57
C GLU A 359 3.75 20.45 16.75
N ILE A 360 4.90 20.18 17.38
CA ILE A 360 5.32 18.82 17.74
C ILE A 360 4.30 18.18 18.69
N GLU A 361 3.81 18.93 19.69
CA GLU A 361 2.80 18.45 20.64
C GLU A 361 1.46 18.17 19.96
N ARG A 362 1.00 19.04 19.04
CA ARG A 362 -0.23 18.81 18.25
C ARG A 362 -0.12 17.61 17.31
N ARG A 363 1.07 17.35 16.76
CA ARG A 363 1.32 16.20 15.87
C ARG A 363 1.71 14.93 16.63
N ALA A 364 2.02 15.02 17.92
CA ALA A 364 2.42 13.89 18.73
C ALA A 364 1.28 12.87 18.83
N ILE A 365 1.62 11.62 18.55
CA ILE A 365 0.71 10.49 18.74
C ILE A 365 0.86 10.04 20.20
N GLY A 366 0.02 10.60 21.08
CA GLY A 366 -0.03 10.25 22.50
C GLY A 366 -0.66 8.88 22.72
N GLY A 367 -0.12 8.13 23.69
CA GLY A 367 -0.66 6.84 24.15
C GLY A 367 -1.64 6.99 25.29
#